data_AF-A0A7C8ZAI5-F1
#
_entry.id   AF-A0A7C8ZAI5-F1
#
_cell.length_a   1.000
_cell.length_b   1.000
_cell.length_c   1.000
_cell.angle_alpha   90.00
_cell.angle_beta   90.00
_cell.angle_gamma   90.00
#
_symmetry.space_group_name_H-M   'P 1'
#
loop_
_entity.id
_entity.type
_entity.pdbx_description
1 polymer ?
#
loop_
_entity_poly.entity_id
_entity_poly.type
_entity_poly.pdbx_seq_one_letter_code
_entity_poly.pdbx_strand_id
1 'polypeptide(L)'
;EPIANIEGIGNAFPFLKNLIHKEVVKSFIQGYLPGMILKVFLLLIPMVIMFMSKIEGFTSFSTLERRSAFKYYLFILVNVFLGSIIAGSAFQQLDKFIHESPAQIPTTIGASIPLKATFFITYVMVDGWASVAAEVLRVGALVVFHLKNTFLVKTER
;
A
#
# COMPACT_ATOMS: atom_id res chain seq x y z
N GLU A 1 14.62 11.20 -2.43
CA GLU A 1 14.98 11.82 -1.14
C GLU A 1 14.22 13.14 -1.01
N PRO A 2 13.76 13.60 0.18
CA PRO A 2 13.30 12.92 1.37
C PRO A 2 11.84 13.33 1.69
N ILE A 3 10.89 12.38 1.70
CA ILE A 3 9.52 12.61 2.22
C ILE A 3 9.51 12.60 3.77
N ALA A 4 10.70 12.61 4.38
CA ALA A 4 10.92 12.57 5.82
C ALA A 4 11.84 13.73 6.25
N ASN A 5 11.53 14.96 5.81
CA ASN A 5 12.23 16.13 6.34
C ASN A 5 11.62 16.49 7.71
N ILE A 6 12.36 16.18 8.76
CA ILE A 6 11.96 16.28 10.17
C ILE A 6 11.65 17.73 10.57
N GLU A 7 12.22 18.70 9.85
CA GLU A 7 11.96 20.13 9.99
C GLU A 7 10.50 20.50 9.64
N GLY A 8 9.89 19.83 8.66
CA GLY A 8 8.48 20.06 8.30
C GLY A 8 7.50 19.52 9.34
N ILE A 9 7.79 18.35 9.91
CA ILE A 9 6.97 17.71 10.94
C ILE A 9 7.07 18.46 12.28
N GLY A 10 8.27 18.94 12.63
CA GLY A 10 8.50 19.74 13.83
C GLY A 10 7.75 21.09 13.84
N ASN A 11 7.44 21.63 12.66
CA ASN A 11 6.66 22.85 12.50
C ASN A 11 5.14 22.59 12.42
N ALA A 12 4.70 21.46 11.85
CA ALA A 12 3.29 21.10 11.77
C ALA A 12 2.70 20.61 13.11
N PHE A 13 3.51 19.99 13.96
CA PHE A 13 3.08 19.44 15.26
C PHE A 13 4.04 19.85 16.40
N PRO A 14 3.86 21.05 16.99
CA PRO A 14 4.79 21.60 17.98
C PRO A 14 4.92 20.76 19.28
N PHE A 15 3.94 19.91 19.60
CA PHE A 15 4.01 18.98 20.74
C PHE A 15 5.02 17.83 20.53
N LEU A 16 5.42 17.53 19.29
CA LEU A 16 6.41 16.49 18.98
C LEU A 16 7.86 17.00 19.06
N LYS A 17 8.08 18.32 19.13
CA LYS A 17 9.42 18.95 19.07
C LYS A 17 10.37 18.48 20.18
N ASN A 18 9.85 18.28 21.39
CA ASN A 18 10.60 17.79 22.54
C ASN A 18 10.92 16.29 22.47
N LEU A 19 10.13 15.50 21.73
CA LEU A 19 10.30 14.06 21.59
C LEU A 19 11.24 13.71 20.41
N ILE A 20 11.25 14.54 19.36
CA ILE A 20 12.04 14.39 18.13
C ILE A 20 13.55 14.56 18.36
N HIS A 21 13.99 15.25 19.42
CA HIS A 21 15.42 15.49 19.71
C HIS A 21 16.18 14.26 20.25
N LYS A 22 15.48 13.18 20.64
CA LYS A 22 16.14 11.92 20.99
C LYS A 22 16.55 11.20 19.69
N GLU A 23 17.84 10.91 19.50
CA GLU A 23 18.38 10.27 18.29
C GLU A 23 17.64 8.96 17.93
N VAL A 24 17.21 8.20 18.93
CA VAL A 24 16.42 6.97 18.75
C VAL A 24 15.05 7.25 18.10
N VAL A 25 14.38 8.32 18.51
CA VAL A 25 13.06 8.72 17.97
C VAL A 25 13.22 9.29 16.57
N LYS A 26 14.28 10.05 16.31
CA LYS A 26 14.60 10.60 14.99
C LYS A 26 14.83 9.47 13.96
N SER A 27 15.68 8.50 14.27
CA SER A 27 15.95 7.36 13.40
C SER A 27 14.72 6.45 13.20
N PHE A 28 13.89 6.29 14.23
CA PHE A 28 12.64 5.54 14.12
C PHE A 28 11.60 6.22 13.22
N ILE A 29 11.41 7.54 13.40
CA ILE A 29 10.47 8.33 12.59
C ILE A 29 10.93 8.43 11.13
N GLN A 30 12.24 8.52 10.88
CA GLN A 30 12.76 8.71 9.52
C GLN A 30 12.89 7.39 8.74
N GLY A 31 13.24 6.29 9.42
CA GLY A 31 13.48 4.99 8.77
C GLY A 31 12.30 4.01 8.82
N TYR A 32 11.52 4.00 9.90
CA TYR A 32 10.54 2.94 10.16
C TYR A 32 9.09 3.41 10.04
N LEU A 33 8.80 4.62 10.52
CA LEU A 33 7.45 5.17 10.55
C LEU A 33 6.78 5.27 9.16
N PRO A 34 7.46 5.71 8.07
CA PRO A 34 6.83 5.82 6.75
C PRO A 34 6.41 4.44 6.22
N GLY A 35 7.26 3.43 6.43
CA GLY A 35 6.98 2.04 6.04
C GLY A 35 5.83 1.44 6.84
N MET A 36 5.76 1.69 8.15
CA MET A 36 4.62 1.27 8.96
C MET A 36 3.32 1.96 8.56
N ILE A 37 3.33 3.28 8.39
CA ILE A 37 2.14 4.04 7.98
C ILE A 37 1.64 3.50 6.65
N LEU A 38 2.53 3.29 5.68
CA LEU A 38 2.17 2.76 4.38
C LEU A 38 1.56 1.35 4.50
N LYS A 39 2.18 0.46 5.28
CA LYS A 39 1.68 -0.91 5.47
C LYS A 39 0.32 -0.93 6.17
N VAL A 40 0.14 -0.11 7.20
CA VAL A 40 -1.16 0.07 7.87
C VAL A 40 -2.18 0.60 6.89
N PHE A 41 -1.83 1.60 6.08
CA PHE A 41 -2.72 2.17 5.08
C PHE A 41 -3.18 1.12 4.07
N LEU A 42 -2.26 0.30 3.53
CA LEU A 42 -2.57 -0.78 2.59
C LEU A 42 -3.49 -1.84 3.20
N LEU A 43 -3.30 -2.22 4.47
CA LEU A 43 -4.19 -3.16 5.17
C LEU A 43 -5.57 -2.57 5.45
N LEU A 44 -5.66 -1.25 5.54
CA LEU A 44 -6.88 -0.53 5.91
C LEU A 44 -7.82 -0.34 4.71
N ILE A 45 -7.30 -0.33 3.47
CA ILE A 45 -8.11 -0.13 2.25
C ILE A 45 -9.25 -1.16 2.10
N PRO A 46 -8.98 -2.49 2.15
CA PRO A 46 -10.07 -3.47 2.03
C PRO A 46 -11.08 -3.37 3.17
N MET A 47 -10.60 -3.04 4.38
CA MET A 47 -11.44 -2.86 5.55
C MET A 47 -12.38 -1.67 5.39
N VAL A 48 -11.89 -0.53 4.88
CA VAL A 48 -12.71 0.66 4.63
C VAL A 48 -13.73 0.39 3.54
N ILE A 49 -13.36 -0.24 2.43
CA ILE A 49 -14.29 -0.57 1.34
C ILE A 49 -15.38 -1.53 1.83
N MET A 50 -15.02 -2.51 2.66
CA MET A 50 -15.98 -3.42 3.30
C MET A 50 -16.90 -2.66 4.27
N PHE A 51 -16.36 -1.73 5.05
CA PHE A 51 -17.16 -0.90 5.97
C PHE A 51 -18.14 0.01 5.21
N MET A 52 -17.69 0.69 4.16
CA MET A 52 -18.54 1.48 3.28
C MET A 52 -19.63 0.63 2.64
N SER A 53 -19.28 -0.58 2.18
CA SER A 53 -20.26 -1.49 1.59
C SER A 53 -21.26 -2.05 2.61
N LYS A 54 -20.88 -2.17 3.89
CA LYS A 54 -21.82 -2.50 4.98
C LYS A 54 -22.81 -1.37 5.23
N ILE A 55 -22.35 -0.11 5.18
CA ILE A 55 -23.21 1.07 5.33
C ILE A 55 -24.27 1.15 4.20
N GLU A 56 -23.94 0.68 3.00
CA GLU A 56 -24.89 0.62 1.87
C GLU A 56 -26.08 -0.33 2.09
N GLY A 57 -26.05 -1.18 3.13
CA GLY A 57 -27.24 -1.91 3.60
C GLY A 57 -27.64 -3.12 2.74
N PHE A 58 -26.67 -3.92 2.28
CA PHE A 58 -26.99 -5.17 1.58
C PHE A 58 -27.61 -6.24 2.50
N THR A 59 -28.66 -6.90 2.02
CA THR A 59 -29.40 -7.92 2.80
C THR A 59 -28.71 -9.28 2.90
N SER A 60 -27.71 -9.54 2.04
CA SER A 60 -26.97 -10.80 2.01
C SER A 60 -25.45 -10.60 2.02
N PHE A 61 -24.75 -11.46 2.76
CA PHE A 61 -23.29 -11.45 2.85
C PHE A 61 -22.60 -11.69 1.49
N SER A 62 -23.13 -12.59 0.68
CA SER A 62 -22.59 -12.88 -0.66
C SER A 62 -22.63 -11.65 -1.58
N THR A 63 -23.72 -10.88 -1.53
CA THR A 63 -23.84 -9.64 -2.33
C THR A 63 -22.90 -8.57 -1.79
N LEU A 64 -22.80 -8.44 -0.47
CA LEU A 64 -21.87 -7.52 0.20
C LEU A 64 -20.42 -7.80 -0.22
N GLU A 65 -19.98 -9.05 -0.14
CA GLU A 65 -18.62 -9.45 -0.50
C GLU A 65 -18.33 -9.22 -1.98
N ARG A 66 -19.24 -9.61 -2.88
CA ARG A 66 -19.09 -9.39 -4.32
C ARG A 66 -19.00 -7.91 -4.67
N ARG A 67 -19.84 -7.06 -4.07
CA ARG A 67 -19.83 -5.60 -4.30
C ARG A 67 -18.58 -4.96 -3.73
N SER A 68 -18.14 -5.38 -2.55
CA SER A 68 -16.89 -4.91 -1.94
C SER A 68 -15.67 -5.29 -2.79
N ALA A 69 -15.61 -6.53 -3.27
CA ALA A 69 -14.55 -7.00 -4.15
C ALA A 69 -14.49 -6.23 -5.48
N PHE A 70 -15.66 -5.92 -6.07
CA PHE A 70 -15.72 -5.11 -7.29
C PHE A 70 -15.21 -3.68 -7.08
N LYS A 71 -15.56 -3.03 -5.97
CA LYS A 71 -15.02 -1.70 -5.62
C LYS A 71 -13.52 -1.74 -5.38
N TYR A 72 -13.03 -2.78 -4.70
CA TYR A 72 -11.60 -2.98 -4.49
C TYR A 72 -10.86 -3.19 -5.81
N TYR A 73 -11.42 -3.96 -6.73
CA TYR A 73 -10.90 -4.11 -8.09
C TYR A 73 -10.79 -2.76 -8.82
N LEU A 74 -11.87 -1.96 -8.80
CA LEU A 74 -11.84 -0.62 -9.42
C LEU A 74 -10.79 0.29 -8.77
N PHE A 75 -10.64 0.20 -7.44
CA PHE A 75 -9.62 0.96 -6.71
C PHE A 75 -8.21 0.60 -7.18
N ILE A 76 -7.88 -0.71 -7.26
CA ILE A 76 -6.59 -1.19 -7.77
C ILE A 76 -6.39 -0.74 -9.22
N LEU A 77 -7.40 -0.89 -10.08
CA LEU A 77 -7.30 -0.55 -11.49
C LEU A 77 -6.94 0.93 -11.67
N VAL A 78 -7.60 1.83 -10.95
CA VAL A 78 -7.36 3.28 -11.09
C VAL A 78 -6.08 3.71 -10.37
N ASN A 79 -5.87 3.29 -9.13
CA ASN A 79 -4.76 3.82 -8.31
C ASN A 79 -3.45 3.07 -8.53
N VAL A 80 -3.50 1.73 -8.54
CA VAL A 80 -2.28 0.92 -8.65
C VAL A 80 -1.89 0.76 -10.10
N PHE A 81 -2.82 0.44 -10.99
CA PHE A 81 -2.50 0.22 -12.40
C PHE A 81 -2.38 1.53 -13.20
N LEU A 82 -3.46 2.30 -13.35
CA LEU A 82 -3.39 3.58 -14.10
C LEU A 82 -2.47 4.60 -13.42
N GLY A 83 -2.54 4.71 -12.09
CA GLY A 83 -1.67 5.58 -11.32
C GLY A 83 -0.18 5.25 -11.50
N SER A 84 0.22 3.98 -11.52
CA SER A 84 1.63 3.61 -11.74
C SER A 84 2.08 3.83 -13.18
N ILE A 85 1.19 3.68 -14.16
CA ILE A 85 1.50 3.98 -15.57
C ILE A 85 1.69 5.50 -15.74
N ILE A 86 0.75 6.31 -15.25
CA ILE A 86 0.76 7.77 -15.41
C ILE A 86 1.87 8.40 -14.58
N ALA A 87 1.95 8.11 -13.29
CA ALA A 87 3.01 8.65 -12.44
C ALA A 87 4.38 8.11 -12.89
N GLY A 88 4.46 6.82 -13.22
CA GLY A 88 5.70 6.21 -13.67
C GLY A 88 6.21 6.75 -15.00
N SER A 89 5.33 7.08 -15.95
CA SER A 89 5.72 7.74 -17.21
C SER A 89 6.04 9.21 -16.98
N ALA A 90 5.24 9.92 -16.19
CA ALA A 90 5.46 11.31 -15.81
C ALA A 90 6.81 11.51 -15.12
N PHE A 91 7.20 10.67 -14.16
CA PHE A 91 8.50 10.80 -13.48
C PHE A 91 9.69 10.44 -14.38
N GLN A 92 9.55 9.47 -15.29
CA GLN A 92 10.64 9.08 -16.19
C GLN A 92 10.86 10.07 -17.35
N GLN A 93 9.83 10.83 -17.70
CA GLN A 93 9.86 11.77 -18.83
C GLN A 93 9.53 13.20 -18.39
N LEU A 94 9.60 13.51 -17.10
CA LEU A 94 9.23 14.80 -16.55
C LEU A 94 9.99 15.94 -17.25
N ASP A 95 11.29 15.75 -17.47
CA ASP A 95 12.12 16.71 -18.20
C ASP A 95 11.69 16.86 -19.67
N LYS A 96 11.20 15.80 -20.32
CA LYS A 96 10.69 15.87 -21.69
C LYS A 96 9.29 16.48 -21.76
N PHE A 97 8.40 16.15 -20.84
CA PHE A 97 7.03 16.69 -20.81
C PHE A 97 6.97 18.17 -20.48
N ILE A 98 7.96 18.70 -19.74
CA ILE A 98 8.06 20.14 -19.46
C ILE A 98 8.61 20.92 -20.66
N HIS A 99 9.44 20.30 -21.50
CA HIS A 99 10.14 20.98 -22.61
C HIS A 99 9.59 20.65 -24.02
N GLU A 100 8.82 19.57 -24.19
CA GLU A 100 8.21 19.17 -25.47
C GLU A 100 6.73 19.59 -25.60
N SER A 101 6.26 19.67 -26.85
CA SER A 101 4.88 20.04 -27.17
C SER A 101 3.87 18.98 -26.66
N PRO A 102 2.71 19.37 -26.10
CA PRO A 102 1.67 18.46 -25.63
C PRO A 102 1.17 17.43 -26.67
N ALA A 103 1.39 17.72 -27.96
CA ALA A 103 1.04 16.82 -29.06
C ALA A 103 1.84 15.50 -29.06
N GLN A 104 3.03 15.47 -28.45
CA GLN A 104 3.88 14.28 -28.38
C GLN A 104 3.59 13.40 -27.15
N ILE A 105 2.81 13.89 -26.18
CA ILE A 105 2.50 13.17 -24.93
C ILE A 105 1.90 11.77 -25.21
N PRO A 106 0.91 11.59 -26.11
CA PRO A 106 0.35 10.26 -26.36
C PRO A 106 1.37 9.29 -26.96
N THR A 107 2.27 9.76 -27.83
CA THR A 107 3.32 8.94 -28.44
C THR A 107 4.37 8.52 -27.41
N THR A 108 4.76 9.42 -26.51
CA THR A 108 5.75 9.13 -25.47
C THR A 108 5.19 8.20 -24.39
N ILE A 109 3.91 8.35 -24.02
CA ILE A 109 3.21 7.39 -23.15
C ILE A 109 3.14 6.01 -23.83
N GLY A 110 2.78 5.95 -25.12
CA GLY A 110 2.74 4.70 -25.89
C GLY A 110 4.08 3.95 -25.89
N ALA A 111 5.19 4.65 -26.05
CA ALA A 111 6.53 4.07 -25.97
C ALA A 111 6.95 3.65 -24.55
N SER A 112 6.33 4.22 -23.52
CA SER A 112 6.65 3.96 -22.10
C SER A 112 5.93 2.74 -21.53
N ILE A 113 4.79 2.35 -22.09
CA ILE A 113 4.00 1.20 -21.61
C ILE A 113 4.83 -0.10 -21.61
N PRO A 114 5.57 -0.45 -22.68
CA PRO A 114 6.42 -1.64 -22.67
C PRO A 114 7.50 -1.61 -21.58
N LEU A 115 8.08 -0.44 -21.29
CA LEU A 115 9.08 -0.27 -20.22
C LEU A 115 8.50 -0.53 -18.82
N LYS A 116 7.19 -0.30 -18.64
CA LYS A 116 6.48 -0.63 -17.38
C LYS A 116 6.12 -2.10 -17.27
N ALA A 117 6.21 -2.90 -18.33
CA ALA A 117 5.91 -4.33 -18.27
C ALA A 117 6.81 -5.07 -17.26
N THR A 118 8.10 -4.73 -17.19
CA THR A 118 9.04 -5.32 -16.22
C THR A 118 8.63 -5.07 -14.77
N PHE A 119 8.10 -3.88 -14.48
CA PHE A 119 7.54 -3.55 -13.16
C PHE A 119 6.34 -4.45 -12.83
N PHE A 120 5.39 -4.63 -13.76
CA PHE A 120 4.24 -5.49 -13.52
C PHE A 120 4.61 -6.98 -13.43
N ILE A 121 5.61 -7.45 -14.18
CA ILE A 121 6.13 -8.82 -14.06
C ILE A 121 6.67 -9.06 -12.65
N THR A 122 7.50 -8.14 -12.13
CA THR A 122 8.05 -8.26 -10.77
C THR A 122 6.95 -8.13 -9.71
N TYR A 123 5.98 -7.23 -9.90
CA TYR A 123 4.82 -7.10 -9.03
C TYR A 123 4.02 -8.42 -8.93
N VAL A 124 3.74 -9.08 -10.05
CA VAL A 124 3.02 -10.38 -10.05
C VAL A 124 3.84 -11.49 -9.41
N MET A 125 5.15 -11.53 -9.60
CA MET A 125 6.02 -12.51 -8.93
C MET A 125 6.01 -12.35 -7.40
N VAL A 126 6.05 -11.11 -6.91
CA VAL A 126 6.07 -10.82 -5.46
C VAL A 126 4.68 -10.98 -4.85
N ASP A 127 3.70 -10.18 -5.29
CA ASP A 127 2.37 -10.14 -4.67
C ASP A 127 1.49 -11.33 -5.08
N GLY A 128 1.77 -11.97 -6.21
CA GLY A 128 1.08 -13.19 -6.62
C GLY A 128 1.75 -14.42 -6.00
N TRP A 129 2.93 -14.78 -6.49
CA TRP A 129 3.54 -16.07 -6.16
C TRP A 129 4.04 -16.13 -4.72
N ALA A 130 4.78 -15.12 -4.26
CA ALA A 130 5.32 -15.14 -2.88
C ALA A 130 4.20 -15.02 -1.84
N SER A 131 3.15 -14.22 -2.12
CA SER A 131 1.99 -14.09 -1.24
C SER A 131 1.22 -15.42 -1.10
N VAL A 132 0.94 -16.11 -2.21
CA VAL A 132 0.24 -17.41 -2.18
C VAL A 132 1.09 -18.45 -1.42
N ALA A 133 2.40 -18.48 -1.64
CA ALA A 133 3.29 -19.36 -0.89
C ALA A 133 3.26 -19.05 0.63
N ALA A 134 3.24 -17.77 1.00
CA ALA A 134 3.12 -17.34 2.40
C ALA A 134 1.75 -17.69 3.02
N GLU A 135 0.67 -17.64 2.24
CA GLU A 135 -0.68 -18.00 2.68
C GLU A 135 -0.83 -19.51 2.92
N VAL A 136 -0.22 -20.36 2.08
CA VAL A 136 -0.20 -21.83 2.27
C VAL A 136 0.49 -22.20 3.58
N LEU A 137 1.57 -21.50 3.95
CA LEU A 137 2.24 -21.69 5.24
C LEU A 137 1.37 -21.26 6.43
N ARG A 138 0.27 -20.51 6.19
CA ARG A 138 -0.65 -19.98 7.20
C ARG A 138 0.08 -19.34 8.38
N VAL A 139 1.12 -18.55 8.09
CA VAL A 139 2.07 -18.02 9.09
C VAL A 139 1.34 -17.32 10.25
N GLY A 140 0.32 -16.51 9.94
CA GLY A 140 -0.48 -15.84 10.98
C GLY A 140 -1.20 -16.81 11.91
N ALA A 141 -1.80 -17.88 11.37
CA ALA A 141 -2.46 -18.90 12.18
C ALA A 141 -1.44 -19.72 13.00
N LEU A 142 -0.26 -19.99 12.44
CA LEU A 142 0.82 -20.71 13.12
C LEU A 142 1.36 -19.92 14.33
N VAL A 143 1.56 -18.61 14.16
CA VAL A 143 2.00 -17.73 15.26
C VAL A 143 0.94 -17.65 16.35
N VAL A 144 -0.33 -17.44 15.98
CA VAL A 144 -1.45 -17.43 16.93
C VAL A 144 -1.58 -18.77 17.66
N PHE A 145 -1.38 -19.89 16.96
CA PHE A 145 -1.39 -21.22 17.58
C PHE A 145 -0.29 -21.37 18.63
N HIS A 146 0.97 -21.02 18.31
CA HIS A 146 2.08 -21.12 19.27
C HIS A 146 1.90 -20.18 20.46
N LEU A 147 1.41 -18.95 20.23
CA LEU A 147 1.09 -18.02 21.31
C LEU A 147 -0.02 -18.56 22.20
N LYS A 148 -1.12 -19.06 21.62
CA LYS A 148 -2.21 -19.68 22.39
C LYS A 148 -1.73 -20.91 23.16
N ASN A 149 -0.91 -21.76 22.54
CA ASN A 149 -0.36 -22.95 23.18
C ASN A 149 0.56 -22.59 24.35
N THR A 150 1.36 -21.52 24.22
CA THR A 150 2.31 -21.10 25.27
C THR A 150 1.62 -20.39 26.43
N PHE A 151 0.61 -19.55 26.16
CA PHE A 151 0.01 -18.68 27.18
C PHE A 151 -1.37 -19.13 27.69
N LEU A 152 -2.14 -19.89 26.93
CA LEU A 152 -3.54 -20.21 27.22
C LEU A 152 -3.80 -21.70 27.51
N VAL A 153 -2.84 -22.61 27.26
CA VAL A 153 -3.06 -24.04 27.47
C VAL A 153 -2.77 -24.45 28.92
N LYS A 154 -3.82 -24.94 29.59
CA LYS A 154 -3.76 -25.59 30.92
C LYS A 154 -4.57 -26.91 30.99
N THR A 155 -4.75 -27.60 29.87
CA THR A 155 -5.69 -28.74 29.62
C THR A 155 -7.13 -28.33 29.29
N GLU A 156 -7.94 -29.31 28.85
CA GLU A 156 -8.76 -29.33 27.61
C GLU A 156 -9.51 -28.06 27.16
N ARG A 157 -9.12 -27.57 25.96
CA ARG A 157 -9.95 -27.32 24.77
C ARG A 157 -9.07 -27.13 23.53
#